data_AF-A0A6A1V8Q8-F1
#
_entry.id   AF-A0A6A1V8Q8-F1
#
_cell.length_a   1.000
_cell.length_b   1.000
_cell.length_c   1.000
_cell.angle_alpha   90.00
_cell.angle_beta   90.00
_cell.angle_gamma   90.00
#
_symmetry.space_group_name_H-M   'P 1'
#
loop_
_entity.id
_entity.type
_entity.pdbx_description
1 polymer ?
#
loop_
_entity_poly.entity_id
_entity_poly.type
_entity_poly.pdbx_seq_one_letter_code
_entity_poly.pdbx_strand_id
1 'polypeptide(L)' 'SVTYDRKAIVINRQRRILFSGSIHYPRSTPEMWEDLILKAKNGGLDVIETYVFLNVHDPSPVNVASFLSVSVS' A
#
# COMPACT_ATOMS: atom_id res chain seq x y z
N SER A 1 13.93 -2.81 11.77
CA SER A 1 14.23 -1.73 10.80
C SER A 1 13.99 -2.24 9.40
N VAL A 2 13.70 -1.33 8.47
CA VAL A 2 13.52 -1.63 7.04
C VAL A 2 14.53 -0.78 6.28
N THR A 3 15.31 -1.42 5.40
CA THR A 3 16.25 -0.76 4.49
C THR A 3 16.34 -1.58 3.20
N TYR A 4 17.24 -1.22 2.29
CA TYR A 4 17.49 -1.96 1.07
C TYR A 4 18.98 -1.91 0.73
N ASP A 5 19.44 -2.90 -0.04
CA ASP A 5 20.74 -2.86 -0.69
C ASP A 5 20.60 -3.18 -2.18
N ARG A 6 21.72 -3.37 -2.88
CA ARG A 6 21.72 -3.68 -4.32
C ARG A 6 20.97 -4.96 -4.70
N LYS A 7 20.65 -5.85 -3.75
CA LYS A 7 20.05 -7.15 -4.01
C LYS A 7 18.60 -7.25 -3.55
N ALA A 8 18.25 -6.68 -2.40
CA ALA A 8 16.94 -6.90 -1.79
C ALA A 8 16.55 -5.85 -0.76
N ILE A 9 15.26 -5.87 -0.40
CA ILE A 9 14.76 -5.27 0.84
C ILE A 9 15.33 -6.06 2.03
N VAL A 10 15.75 -5.33 3.06
CA VAL A 10 16.30 -5.88 4.30
C VAL A 10 15.36 -5.54 5.45
N ILE A 11 14.72 -6.58 6.01
CA ILE A 11 13.83 -6.48 7.16
C ILE A 11 14.52 -7.16 8.33
N ASN A 12 14.68 -6.46 9.45
CA ASN A 12 15.32 -6.99 10.66
C ASN A 12 16.70 -7.63 10.36
N ARG A 13 17.50 -6.95 9.54
CA ARG A 13 18.85 -7.37 9.10
C ARG A 13 18.88 -8.62 8.21
N GLN A 14 17.74 -9.10 7.73
CA GLN A 14 17.63 -10.22 6.80
C GLN A 14 17.15 -9.74 5.44
N ARG A 15 17.82 -10.17 4.36
CA ARG A 15 17.35 -9.96 2.98
C ARG A 15 16.11 -10.81 2.73
N ARG A 16 15.09 -10.22 2.13
CA ARG A 16 13.83 -10.89 1.79
C ARG A 16 13.48 -10.64 0.33
N ILE A 17 13.11 -11.69 -0.38
CA ILE A 17 12.30 -11.57 -1.59
C ILE A 17 10.86 -11.58 -1.10
N LEU A 18 10.12 -10.51 -1.36
CA LEU A 18 8.76 -10.34 -0.89
C LEU A 18 7.80 -10.59 -2.04
N PHE A 19 6.87 -11.53 -1.84
CA PHE A 19 5.76 -11.72 -2.77
C PHE A 19 4.59 -10.84 -2.31
N SER A 20 4.19 -9.89 -3.16
CA SER A 20 3.10 -8.98 -2.86
C SER A 20 1.88 -9.24 -3.74
N GLY A 21 0.68 -9.03 -3.20
CA GLY A 21 -0.57 -9.03 -3.94
C GLY A 21 -1.45 -7.85 -3.54
N SER A 22 -2.19 -7.31 -4.51
CA SER A 22 -3.01 -6.12 -4.30
C SER A 22 -4.39 -6.48 -3.73
N ILE A 23 -4.79 -5.84 -2.62
CA ILE A 23 -6.15 -5.88 -2.07
C ILE A 23 -6.60 -4.44 -1.84
N HIS A 24 -7.54 -3.95 -2.64
CA HIS A 24 -8.09 -2.60 -2.49
C HIS A 24 -9.26 -2.61 -1.50
N TYR A 25 -9.06 -2.07 -0.30
CA TYR A 25 -10.05 -2.14 0.79
C TYR A 25 -11.45 -1.59 0.43
N PRO A 26 -11.66 -0.58 -0.45
CA PRO A 26 -13.00 -0.14 -0.82
C PRO A 26 -13.73 -1.08 -1.79
N ARG A 27 -13.04 -2.09 -2.33
CA ARG A 27 -13.62 -3.05 -3.30
C ARG A 27 -14.15 -4.32 -2.61
N SER A 28 -14.11 -4.37 -1.30
CA SER A 28 -14.67 -5.43 -0.46
C SER A 28 -15.21 -4.83 0.83
N THR A 29 -16.14 -5.52 1.48
CA THR A 29 -16.70 -5.03 2.75
C THR A 29 -15.73 -5.33 3.91
N PRO A 30 -15.79 -4.58 5.02
CA PRO A 30 -14.98 -4.87 6.21
C PRO A 30 -15.05 -6.31 6.70
N GLU A 31 -16.23 -6.95 6.59
CA GLU A 31 -16.47 -8.34 6.98
C GLU A 31 -15.70 -9.34 6.10
N MET A 32 -15.33 -8.96 4.87
CA MET A 32 -14.56 -9.80 3.95
C MET A 32 -13.05 -9.69 4.15
N TRP A 33 -12.55 -8.61 4.77
CA TRP A 33 -11.12 -8.30 4.75
C TRP A 33 -10.26 -9.37 5.43
N GLU A 34 -10.71 -9.91 6.57
CA GLU A 34 -9.99 -10.97 7.28
C GLU A 34 -9.82 -12.22 6.41
N ASP A 35 -10.90 -12.68 5.77
CA ASP A 35 -10.89 -13.84 4.88
C ASP A 35 -9.99 -13.62 3.65
N LEU A 36 -10.04 -12.43 3.05
CA LEU A 36 -9.18 -12.08 1.91
C LEU A 36 -7.68 -12.07 2.29
N ILE A 37 -7.34 -11.50 3.44
CA ILE A 37 -5.96 -11.48 3.97
C ILE A 37 -5.50 -12.91 4.30
N LEU A 38 -6.38 -13.73 4.90
CA LEU A 38 -6.05 -15.11 5.22
C LEU A 38 -5.82 -15.95 3.97
N LYS A 39 -6.64 -15.78 2.93
CA LYS A 39 -6.44 -16.42 1.62
C LYS A 39 -5.13 -15.99 0.97
N ALA A 40 -4.79 -14.69 1.01
CA ALA A 40 -3.51 -14.18 0.53
C ALA A 40 -2.31 -14.80 1.26
N LYS A 41 -2.38 -14.87 2.59
CA LYS A 41 -1.37 -15.51 3.44
C LYS A 41 -1.23 -17.00 3.12
N ASN A 42 -2.34 -17.73 3.01
CA ASN A 42 -2.35 -19.16 2.65
C ASN A 42 -1.84 -19.38 1.22
N GLY A 43 -2.02 -18.40 0.33
CA GLY A 43 -1.45 -18.36 -1.02
C GLY A 43 0.03 -18.01 -1.09
N GLY A 44 0.70 -17.77 0.06
CA GLY A 44 2.14 -17.52 0.14
C GLY A 44 2.56 -16.05 -0.06
N LEU A 45 1.62 -15.10 0.05
CA LEU A 45 1.98 -13.68 0.00
C LEU A 45 2.59 -13.20 1.32
N ASP A 46 3.68 -12.44 1.23
CA ASP A 46 4.35 -11.78 2.36
C ASP A 46 3.73 -10.40 2.66
N VAL A 47 3.20 -9.73 1.63
CA VAL A 47 2.81 -8.32 1.68
C VAL A 47 1.48 -8.09 0.95
N ILE A 48 0.60 -7.32 1.58
CA ILE A 48 -0.57 -6.76 0.90
C ILE A 48 -0.23 -5.35 0.41
N GLU A 49 -0.46 -5.11 -0.87
CA GLU A 49 -0.37 -3.78 -1.47
C GLU A 49 -1.78 -3.18 -1.63
N THR A 50 -1.93 -1.88 -1.37
CA THR A 50 -3.22 -1.22 -1.54
C THR A 50 -3.04 0.25 -1.91
N TYR A 51 -3.85 0.75 -2.84
CA TYR A 51 -3.96 2.18 -3.06
C TYR A 51 -4.79 2.85 -1.96
N VAL A 52 -4.44 4.10 -1.67
CA VAL A 52 -5.31 5.00 -0.91
C VAL A 52 -6.22 5.74 -1.89
N PHE A 53 -7.53 5.51 -1.76
CA PHE A 53 -8.53 6.13 -2.62
C PHE A 53 -8.92 7.49 -2.03
N LEU A 54 -8.14 8.52 -2.34
CA LEU A 54 -8.33 9.85 -1.72
C LEU A 54 -9.74 10.40 -1.94
N ASN A 55 -10.34 10.18 -3.12
CA ASN A 55 -11.72 10.58 -3.42
C ASN A 55 -12.79 9.91 -2.53
N VAL A 56 -12.49 8.74 -1.94
CA VAL A 56 -13.37 8.06 -0.98
C VAL A 56 -13.23 8.68 0.42
N HIS A 57 -12.04 9.18 0.76
CA HIS A 57 -11.75 9.78 2.07
C HIS A 57 -12.00 11.29 2.13
N ASP A 58 -11.81 11.98 1.01
CA ASP A 58 -12.09 13.40 0.82
C ASP A 58 -12.80 13.58 -0.55
N PRO A 59 -14.14 13.60 -0.56
CA PRO A 59 -14.92 13.74 -1.79
C PRO A 59 -14.95 15.19 -2.31
N SER A 60 -14.32 16.14 -1.60
CA SER A 60 -14.27 17.53 -1.99
C SER A 60 -13.41 17.70 -3.24
N PRO A 61 -13.78 18.57 -4.20
CA PRO A 61 -12.94 18.86 -5.35
C PRO A 61 -11.61 19.46 -4.90
N VAL A 62 -10.50 18.77 -5.16
CA VAL A 62 -9.17 19.33 -4.98
C VAL A 62 -8.98 20.44 -6.01
N ASN A 63 -8.85 21.69 -5.55
CA ASN A 63 -8.46 22.79 -6.44
C ASN A 63 -7.00 22.60 -6.84
N VAL A 64 -6.76 22.06 -8.04
CA VAL A 64 -5.42 21.83 -8.59
C VAL A 64 -4.57 23.10 -8.74
N ALA A 65 -5.16 24.30 -8.60
CA ALA A 65 -4.42 25.56 -8.64
C ALA A 65 -3.59 25.83 -7.37
N SER A 66 -3.85 25.17 -6.24
CA SER A 66 -3.09 25.40 -5.00
C SER A 66 -1.75 24.66 -4.95
N PHE A 67 -1.57 23.58 -5.73
CA PHE A 67 -0.35 22.76 -5.74
C PHE A 67 0.73 23.23 -6.71
N LEU A 68 0.45 24.18 -7.60
CA LEU A 68 1.43 24.74 -8.54
C LEU A 68 2.25 25.91 -7.97
N SER A 69 2.03 26.33 -6.71
CA SER A 69 2.70 27.51 -6.12
C SER A 69 3.70 27.22 -5.00
N VAL A 70 4.16 25.97 -4.83
CA VAL A 70 5.35 25.73 -4.00
C VAL A 70 6.58 25.94 -4.87
N SER A 71 6.91 27.21 -5.09
CA SER A 71 8.22 27.62 -5.58
C SER A 71 9.28 27.18 -4.58
N VAL A 72 10.31 26.52 -5.09
CA VAL A 72 11.58 26.30 -4.40
C VAL A 72 12.03 27.62 -3.78
N SER A 73 12.27 27.60 -2.47
CA SER A 73 13.15 28.54 -1.76
C SER A 73 14.34 27.76 -1.23
#